data_AF-A0A1Y2TDZ8-F1
#
_entry.id   AF-A0A1Y2TDZ8-F1
#
_cell.length_a   1.000
_cell.length_b   1.000
_cell.length_c   1.000
_cell.angle_alpha   90.00
_cell.angle_beta   90.00
_cell.angle_gamma   90.00
#
_symmetry.space_group_name_H-M   'P 1'
#
loop_
_entity.id
_entity.type
_entity.pdbx_description
1 polymer ?
#
loop_
_entity_poly.entity_id
_entity_poly.type
_entity_poly.pdbx_seq_one_letter_code
_entity_poly.pdbx_strand_id
1 'polypeptide(L)'
;MGKKKDKKKIPPLQLKSQDTEAPVPPGPLTGSSVYSCKDMDDDDPHRRFRAADIRRQAAEAPEKTNTRGAGHGRGSYPFKFWNKEEIPDLDDPPLNEFPASKVEGRNYDPKVDGDPGAARIIYNPDPSKRDNTAVVYHPDARSGGHKAAAYHPKKEEDSAANTMDTKDPVPEGTSAKGKEPTAPKQYK
;
A
#
# COMPACT_ATOMS: atom_id res chain seq x y z
N MET A 1 -46.91 -5.14 -54.33
CA MET A 1 -47.01 -5.45 -52.88
C MET A 1 -45.77 -4.93 -52.16
N GLY A 2 -45.82 -3.73 -51.56
CA GLY A 2 -44.70 -3.14 -50.83
C GLY A 2 -44.91 -3.27 -49.32
N LYS A 3 -44.04 -4.01 -48.63
CA LYS A 3 -44.06 -4.11 -47.16
C LYS A 3 -43.18 -3.01 -46.56
N LYS A 4 -43.80 -2.03 -45.91
CA LYS A 4 -43.11 -1.04 -45.06
C LYS A 4 -42.59 -1.75 -43.80
N LYS A 5 -41.34 -1.49 -43.42
CA LYS A 5 -40.70 -2.02 -42.21
C LYS A 5 -40.76 -0.94 -41.13
N ASP A 6 -41.37 -1.26 -39.99
CA ASP A 6 -41.43 -0.41 -38.80
C ASP A 6 -40.06 -0.32 -38.11
N LYS A 7 -39.63 0.92 -37.84
CA LYS A 7 -38.41 1.22 -37.10
C LYS A 7 -38.71 1.17 -35.60
N LYS A 8 -38.11 0.22 -34.87
CA LYS A 8 -38.16 0.16 -33.41
C LYS A 8 -37.33 1.31 -32.80
N LYS A 9 -37.96 2.11 -31.95
CA LYS A 9 -37.36 3.19 -31.15
C LYS A 9 -36.58 2.56 -29.99
N ILE A 10 -35.30 2.87 -29.85
CA ILE A 10 -34.44 2.46 -28.73
C ILE A 10 -34.58 3.50 -27.62
N PRO A 11 -34.81 3.12 -26.34
CA PRO A 11 -34.86 4.07 -25.23
C PRO A 11 -33.47 4.61 -24.88
N PRO A 12 -33.38 5.86 -24.38
CA PRO A 12 -32.11 6.48 -24.00
C PRO A 12 -31.50 5.80 -22.76
N LEU A 13 -30.22 5.45 -22.87
CA LEU A 13 -29.38 4.99 -21.76
C LEU A 13 -29.19 6.14 -20.77
N GLN A 14 -29.63 5.96 -19.53
CA GLN A 14 -29.32 6.88 -18.45
C GLN A 14 -27.87 6.62 -18.00
N LEU A 15 -26.97 7.56 -18.33
CA LEU A 15 -25.65 7.64 -17.69
C LEU A 15 -25.87 7.96 -16.21
N LYS A 16 -25.60 6.99 -15.34
CA LYS A 16 -25.36 7.26 -13.92
C LYS A 16 -23.92 7.74 -13.81
N SER A 17 -23.74 9.01 -13.49
CA SER A 17 -22.46 9.54 -13.05
C SER A 17 -22.08 8.82 -11.76
N GLN A 18 -21.11 7.91 -11.83
CA GLN A 18 -20.37 7.47 -10.66
C GLN A 18 -19.33 8.54 -10.41
N ASP A 19 -19.33 9.12 -9.22
CA ASP A 19 -18.25 9.95 -8.72
C ASP A 19 -16.99 9.07 -8.65
N THR A 20 -16.18 9.15 -9.71
CA THR A 20 -14.87 8.50 -9.76
C THR A 20 -13.94 9.34 -8.89
N GLU A 21 -13.86 9.01 -7.61
CA GLU A 21 -12.75 9.44 -6.76
C GLU A 21 -11.47 8.97 -7.44
N ALA A 22 -10.63 9.91 -7.88
CA ALA A 22 -9.42 9.60 -8.63
C ALA A 22 -8.49 8.72 -7.79
N PRO A 23 -7.78 7.75 -8.41
CA PRO A 23 -6.84 6.90 -7.67
C PRO A 23 -5.78 7.78 -7.01
N VAL A 24 -5.76 7.77 -5.68
CA VAL A 24 -4.82 8.54 -4.88
C VAL A 24 -3.43 7.92 -5.10
N PRO A 25 -2.44 8.69 -5.60
CA PRO A 25 -1.09 8.16 -5.79
C PRO A 25 -0.51 7.69 -4.44
N PRO A 26 0.38 6.68 -4.44
CA PRO A 26 1.00 6.20 -3.21
C PRO A 26 1.79 7.33 -2.55
N GLY A 27 1.21 7.92 -1.50
CA GLY A 27 1.78 9.04 -0.78
C GLY A 27 3.14 8.71 -0.14
N PRO A 28 3.90 9.74 0.28
CA PRO A 28 5.28 9.60 0.76
C PRO A 28 5.44 8.59 1.90
N LEU A 29 6.64 8.02 2.03
CA LEU A 29 7.04 6.99 3.03
C LEU A 29 7.04 7.49 4.50
N THR A 30 6.50 8.68 4.76
CA THR A 30 6.58 9.40 6.03
C THR A 30 5.38 9.12 6.96
N GLY A 31 5.47 7.96 7.64
CA GLY A 31 5.08 7.72 9.03
C GLY A 31 3.71 8.22 9.57
N SER A 32 2.61 7.56 9.20
CA SER A 32 1.43 7.27 10.07
C SER A 32 0.24 6.67 9.33
N SER A 33 0.26 6.60 7.99
CA SER A 33 -0.75 5.88 7.23
C SER A 33 -0.82 4.41 7.62
N VAL A 34 -2.03 3.85 7.69
CA VAL A 34 -2.26 2.47 8.12
C VAL A 34 -3.23 1.74 7.19
N TYR A 35 -3.03 0.45 7.01
CA TYR A 35 -4.05 -0.47 6.51
C TYR A 35 -4.82 -1.05 7.69
N SER A 36 -6.15 -1.06 7.61
CA SER A 36 -7.04 -1.55 8.67
C SER A 36 -7.91 -2.71 8.17
N CYS A 37 -7.75 -3.87 8.79
CA CYS A 37 -8.59 -5.06 8.60
C CYS A 37 -9.82 -4.92 9.53
N LYS A 38 -10.81 -4.13 9.10
CA LYS A 38 -11.92 -3.66 9.97
C LYS A 38 -12.78 -4.76 10.59
N ASP A 39 -12.85 -5.95 9.97
CA ASP A 39 -13.68 -7.05 10.44
C ASP A 39 -12.94 -7.99 11.42
N MET A 40 -11.69 -7.67 11.78
CA MET A 40 -10.92 -8.38 12.80
C MET A 40 -11.15 -7.78 14.20
N ASP A 41 -10.99 -8.60 15.23
CA ASP A 41 -11.08 -8.18 16.64
C ASP A 41 -10.12 -7.04 16.96
N ASP A 42 -10.52 -6.14 17.86
CA ASP A 42 -9.78 -4.92 18.18
C ASP A 42 -8.35 -5.18 18.68
N ASP A 43 -8.17 -6.31 19.38
CA ASP A 43 -6.91 -6.81 19.93
C ASP A 43 -6.15 -7.74 18.96
N ASP A 44 -6.68 -8.02 17.76
CA ASP A 44 -6.00 -8.86 16.79
C ASP A 44 -4.74 -8.15 16.25
N PRO A 45 -3.56 -8.79 16.33
CA PRO A 45 -2.31 -8.16 15.89
C PRO A 45 -2.21 -7.97 14.37
N HIS A 46 -3.10 -8.56 13.57
CA HIS A 46 -3.25 -8.31 12.13
C HIS A 46 -4.32 -7.25 11.80
N ARG A 47 -4.95 -6.63 12.80
CA ARG A 47 -5.98 -5.62 12.56
C ARG A 47 -5.42 -4.38 11.89
N ARG A 48 -4.18 -3.98 12.22
CA ARG A 48 -3.57 -2.74 11.72
C ARG A 48 -2.14 -2.97 11.27
N PHE A 49 -1.81 -2.48 10.09
CA PHE A 49 -0.44 -2.47 9.57
C PHE A 49 -0.03 -1.06 9.18
N ARG A 50 1.19 -0.66 9.52
CA ARG A 50 1.76 0.59 9.01
C ARG A 50 2.00 0.46 7.51
N ALA A 51 1.56 1.44 6.74
CA ALA A 51 1.71 1.41 5.29
C ALA A 51 3.18 1.37 4.85
N ALA A 52 4.06 2.05 5.58
CA ALA A 52 5.51 2.01 5.32
C ALA A 52 6.09 0.60 5.48
N ASP A 53 5.67 -0.14 6.52
CA ASP A 53 6.11 -1.53 6.72
C ASP A 53 5.58 -2.44 5.62
N ILE A 54 4.32 -2.28 5.20
CA ILE A 54 3.74 -3.08 4.12
C ILE A 54 4.50 -2.86 2.81
N ARG A 55 4.80 -1.61 2.45
CA ARG A 55 5.56 -1.29 1.24
C ARG A 55 6.99 -1.84 1.31
N ARG A 56 7.66 -1.75 2.46
CA ARG A 56 8.98 -2.37 2.66
C ARG A 56 8.89 -3.89 2.46
N GLN A 57 7.93 -4.53 3.11
CA GLN A 57 7.73 -5.98 2.99
C GLN A 57 7.46 -6.39 1.54
N ALA A 58 6.63 -5.64 0.80
CA ALA A 58 6.38 -5.87 -0.62
C ALA A 58 7.66 -5.71 -1.47
N ALA A 59 8.45 -4.66 -1.23
CA ALA A 59 9.71 -4.42 -1.94
C ALA A 59 10.72 -5.56 -1.71
N GLU A 60 10.79 -6.10 -0.50
CA GLU A 60 11.69 -7.20 -0.12
C GLU A 60 11.11 -8.60 -0.40
N ALA A 61 9.84 -8.70 -0.77
CA ALA A 61 9.18 -9.99 -0.99
C ALA A 61 9.78 -10.74 -2.20
N PRO A 62 9.81 -12.08 -2.19
CA PRO A 62 10.33 -12.84 -3.31
C PRO A 62 9.54 -12.59 -4.61
N GLU A 63 10.20 -12.60 -5.76
CA GLU A 63 9.53 -12.44 -7.07
C GLU A 63 8.82 -13.72 -7.53
N LYS A 64 9.50 -14.86 -7.34
CA LYS A 64 9.06 -16.14 -7.91
C LYS A 64 8.13 -16.84 -6.94
N THR A 65 6.94 -17.16 -7.42
CA THR A 65 6.03 -18.07 -6.73
C THR A 65 6.68 -19.44 -6.59
N ASN A 66 6.52 -20.08 -5.44
CA ASN A 66 7.08 -21.40 -5.23
C ASN A 66 6.31 -22.44 -6.07
N THR A 67 6.88 -22.85 -7.21
CA THR A 67 6.27 -23.82 -8.15
C THR A 67 6.61 -25.27 -7.81
N ARG A 68 7.40 -25.54 -6.75
CA ARG A 68 7.75 -26.91 -6.37
C ARG A 68 6.56 -27.61 -5.69
N GLY A 69 5.75 -28.24 -6.53
CA GLY A 69 5.13 -29.56 -6.29
C GLY A 69 3.99 -29.60 -5.27
N ALA A 70 2.77 -29.67 -5.78
CA ALA A 70 1.62 -30.40 -5.22
C ALA A 70 1.64 -30.63 -3.70
N GLY A 71 1.51 -29.55 -2.94
CA GLY A 71 1.34 -29.59 -1.51
C GLY A 71 1.41 -28.17 -1.00
N HIS A 72 0.30 -27.66 -0.47
CA HIS A 72 0.25 -26.43 0.32
C HIS A 72 1.01 -26.64 1.66
N GLY A 73 2.27 -27.05 1.59
CA GLY A 73 3.13 -27.26 2.74
C GLY A 73 3.56 -25.91 3.31
N ARG A 74 3.79 -25.89 4.63
CA ARG A 74 4.35 -24.75 5.38
C ARG A 74 5.54 -24.14 4.61
N GLY A 75 5.38 -22.93 4.10
CA GLY A 75 6.44 -22.19 3.39
C GLY A 75 6.34 -22.06 1.88
N SER A 76 5.14 -22.20 1.30
CA SER A 76 4.92 -22.04 -0.14
C SER A 76 4.52 -20.60 -0.55
N TYR A 77 5.10 -19.58 0.08
CA TYR A 77 4.91 -18.18 -0.33
C TYR A 77 6.10 -17.65 -1.14
N PRO A 78 5.88 -16.67 -2.05
CA PRO A 78 4.58 -16.08 -2.41
C PRO A 78 3.71 -16.99 -3.29
N PHE A 79 2.40 -16.75 -3.29
CA PHE A 79 1.44 -17.41 -4.19
C PHE A 79 0.91 -16.45 -5.25
N LYS A 80 0.30 -17.01 -6.31
CA LYS A 80 -0.38 -16.20 -7.33
C LYS A 80 -1.73 -15.72 -6.81
N PHE A 81 -1.95 -14.42 -6.89
CA PHE A 81 -3.22 -13.77 -6.62
C PHE A 81 -3.87 -13.33 -7.94
N TRP A 82 -5.09 -13.80 -8.17
CA TRP A 82 -5.83 -13.56 -9.42
C TRP A 82 -6.87 -12.44 -9.30
N ASN A 83 -7.00 -11.81 -8.13
CA ASN A 83 -7.97 -10.76 -7.85
C ASN A 83 -9.41 -11.11 -8.29
N LYS A 84 -9.90 -12.31 -7.91
CA LYS A 84 -11.24 -12.77 -8.29
C LYS A 84 -12.36 -11.96 -7.62
N GLU A 85 -12.01 -11.32 -6.51
CA GLU A 85 -12.85 -10.43 -5.73
C GLU A 85 -12.92 -9.01 -6.31
N GLU A 86 -12.22 -8.75 -7.42
CA GLU A 86 -12.20 -7.46 -8.13
C GLU A 86 -11.85 -6.29 -7.20
N ILE A 87 -10.83 -6.49 -6.36
CA ILE A 87 -10.33 -5.44 -5.48
C ILE A 87 -9.86 -4.27 -6.36
N PRO A 88 -10.40 -3.06 -6.15
CA PRO A 88 -10.10 -1.91 -6.98
C PRO A 88 -8.64 -1.48 -6.83
N ASP A 89 -8.18 -0.72 -7.81
CA ASP A 89 -6.86 -0.06 -7.82
C ASP A 89 -5.65 -1.00 -7.75
N LEU A 90 -5.84 -2.31 -7.94
CA LEU A 90 -4.75 -3.25 -8.14
C LEU A 90 -4.32 -3.30 -9.61
N ASP A 91 -3.04 -3.61 -9.84
CA ASP A 91 -2.51 -3.92 -11.16
C ASP A 91 -3.21 -5.15 -11.79
N ASP A 92 -3.10 -5.28 -13.11
CA ASP A 92 -3.63 -6.45 -13.82
C ASP A 92 -2.97 -7.75 -13.34
N PRO A 93 -3.76 -8.80 -13.02
CA PRO A 93 -3.24 -10.08 -12.56
C PRO A 93 -2.44 -10.83 -13.65
N PRO A 94 -1.57 -11.80 -13.29
CA PRO A 94 -1.39 -12.34 -11.94
C PRO A 94 -0.47 -11.46 -11.07
N LEU A 95 -0.93 -11.20 -9.86
CA LEU A 95 -0.15 -10.60 -8.79
C LEU A 95 0.42 -11.68 -7.88
N ASN A 96 1.26 -11.28 -6.94
CA ASN A 96 1.72 -12.15 -5.87
C ASN A 96 1.04 -11.78 -4.55
N GLU A 97 0.66 -12.79 -3.77
CA GLU A 97 0.30 -12.66 -2.37
C GLU A 97 1.43 -13.18 -1.47
N PHE A 98 1.73 -12.44 -0.40
CA PHE A 98 2.73 -12.81 0.60
C PHE A 98 2.23 -12.49 2.01
N PRO A 99 2.52 -13.28 3.06
CA PRO A 99 2.01 -13.02 4.39
C PRO A 99 2.50 -11.69 4.95
N ALA A 100 1.58 -10.92 5.52
CA ALA A 100 1.94 -9.68 6.21
C ALA A 100 2.51 -10.01 7.59
N SER A 101 3.79 -9.67 7.81
CA SER A 101 4.44 -9.80 9.11
C SER A 101 3.86 -8.80 10.10
N LYS A 102 3.61 -9.29 11.31
CA LYS A 102 3.21 -8.50 12.50
C LYS A 102 4.41 -7.83 13.18
N VAL A 103 5.62 -8.29 12.88
CA VAL A 103 6.86 -7.80 13.49
C VAL A 103 7.40 -6.67 12.63
N GLU A 104 7.41 -5.46 13.19
CA GLU A 104 8.00 -4.28 12.55
C GLU A 104 9.46 -4.54 12.15
N GLY A 105 9.88 -4.01 11.02
CA GLY A 105 11.26 -4.23 10.54
C GLY A 105 11.54 -5.58 9.87
N ARG A 106 10.60 -6.54 9.88
CA ARG A 106 10.86 -7.91 9.40
C ARG A 106 9.81 -8.42 8.41
N ASN A 107 10.25 -9.24 7.46
CA ASN A 107 9.38 -10.03 6.57
C ASN A 107 8.99 -11.37 7.20
N TYR A 108 7.89 -11.95 6.75
CA TYR A 108 7.48 -13.29 7.15
C TYR A 108 8.52 -14.34 6.72
N ASP A 109 8.97 -15.17 7.66
CA ASP A 109 9.79 -16.35 7.39
C ASP A 109 9.02 -17.61 7.83
N PRO A 110 8.61 -18.48 6.90
CA PRO A 110 7.83 -19.67 7.23
C PRO A 110 8.56 -20.67 8.14
N LYS A 111 9.90 -20.63 8.21
CA LYS A 111 10.68 -21.51 9.09
C LYS A 111 10.67 -21.03 10.54
N VAL A 112 10.51 -19.73 10.75
CA VAL A 112 10.58 -19.09 12.06
C VAL A 112 9.17 -18.80 12.60
N ASP A 113 8.28 -18.30 11.74
CA ASP A 113 6.97 -17.79 12.13
C ASP A 113 5.88 -18.85 12.16
N GLY A 114 6.05 -19.93 11.39
CA GLY A 114 5.11 -21.04 11.32
C GLY A 114 3.80 -20.70 10.61
N ASP A 115 2.86 -20.07 11.31
CA ASP A 115 1.55 -19.69 10.77
C ASP A 115 1.63 -18.33 10.05
N PRO A 116 1.27 -18.24 8.75
CA PRO A 116 1.24 -16.98 8.02
C PRO A 116 0.17 -15.99 8.51
N GLY A 117 -0.73 -16.40 9.40
CA GLY A 117 -1.83 -15.57 9.87
C GLY A 117 -2.86 -15.27 8.77
N ALA A 118 -3.72 -14.30 9.00
CA ALA A 118 -4.89 -14.04 8.14
C ALA A 118 -4.68 -12.94 7.09
N ALA A 119 -3.68 -12.09 7.23
CA ALA A 119 -3.42 -10.97 6.31
C ALA A 119 -2.34 -11.30 5.26
N ARG A 120 -2.54 -10.80 4.04
CA ARG A 120 -1.65 -10.93 2.90
C ARG A 120 -1.37 -9.57 2.27
N ILE A 121 -0.15 -9.38 1.82
CA ILE A 121 0.31 -8.27 1.00
C ILE A 121 0.16 -8.69 -0.46
N ILE A 122 -0.51 -7.88 -1.26
CA ILE A 122 -0.66 -8.08 -2.70
C ILE A 122 0.26 -7.11 -3.43
N TYR A 123 1.12 -7.63 -4.30
CA TYR A 123 2.12 -6.83 -5.00
C TYR A 123 2.40 -7.37 -6.41
N ASN A 124 2.88 -6.49 -7.29
CA ASN A 124 3.32 -6.89 -8.62
C ASN A 124 4.59 -7.76 -8.54
N PRO A 125 4.65 -8.93 -9.22
CA PRO A 125 5.87 -9.74 -9.25
C PRO A 125 7.08 -8.97 -9.79
N ASP A 126 6.88 -8.02 -10.70
CA ASP A 126 7.93 -7.13 -11.24
C ASP A 126 8.36 -6.10 -10.17
N PRO A 127 9.61 -6.15 -9.68
CA PRO A 127 10.10 -5.21 -8.67
C PRO A 127 9.97 -3.74 -9.04
N SER A 128 10.00 -3.42 -10.35
CA SER A 128 9.89 -2.04 -10.84
C SER A 128 8.46 -1.47 -10.75
N LYS A 129 7.47 -2.30 -10.42
CA LYS A 129 6.04 -1.95 -10.36
C LYS A 129 5.42 -2.19 -8.98
N ARG A 130 6.24 -2.34 -7.93
CA ARG A 130 5.75 -2.65 -6.58
C ARG A 130 5.19 -1.44 -5.81
N ASP A 131 5.16 -0.28 -6.43
CA ASP A 131 4.59 0.94 -5.84
C ASP A 131 3.10 0.79 -5.55
N ASN A 132 2.39 -0.02 -6.36
CA ASN A 132 0.99 -0.34 -6.18
C ASN A 132 0.82 -1.60 -5.33
N THR A 133 0.80 -1.43 -4.01
CA THR A 133 0.64 -2.52 -3.03
C THR A 133 -0.67 -2.37 -2.27
N ALA A 134 -1.38 -3.49 -2.08
CA ALA A 134 -2.55 -3.56 -1.21
C ALA A 134 -2.38 -4.61 -0.10
N VAL A 135 -3.25 -4.52 0.92
CA VAL A 135 -3.37 -5.55 1.94
C VAL A 135 -4.75 -6.17 1.84
N VAL A 136 -4.80 -7.50 1.87
CA VAL A 136 -6.03 -8.26 1.95
C VAL A 136 -6.01 -9.16 3.18
N TYR A 137 -7.17 -9.59 3.64
CA TYR A 137 -7.26 -10.49 4.79
C TYR A 137 -8.45 -11.43 4.70
N HIS A 138 -8.35 -12.54 5.42
CA HIS A 138 -9.46 -13.46 5.65
C HIS A 138 -10.14 -13.10 6.98
N PRO A 139 -11.40 -12.65 6.98
CA PRO A 139 -12.13 -12.36 8.22
C PRO A 139 -12.41 -13.65 9.02
N ASP A 140 -12.69 -14.76 8.32
CA ASP A 140 -12.86 -16.07 8.91
C ASP A 140 -11.96 -17.09 8.22
N ALA A 141 -11.23 -17.90 9.00
CA ALA A 141 -10.39 -18.98 8.47
C ALA A 141 -11.17 -20.04 7.66
N ARG A 142 -12.51 -20.05 7.75
CA ARG A 142 -13.40 -20.96 7.01
C ARG A 142 -13.98 -20.35 5.74
N SER A 143 -13.96 -19.02 5.60
CA SER A 143 -14.44 -18.36 4.39
C SER A 143 -13.28 -18.19 3.43
N GLY A 144 -13.36 -18.80 2.24
CA GLY A 144 -12.32 -18.70 1.22
C GLY A 144 -12.21 -17.34 0.53
N GLY A 145 -12.93 -16.32 1.01
CA GLY A 145 -12.94 -14.98 0.42
C GLY A 145 -11.87 -14.09 1.04
N HIS A 146 -11.26 -13.24 0.21
CA HIS A 146 -10.42 -12.13 0.66
C HIS A 146 -11.26 -10.86 0.81
N LYS A 147 -10.90 -10.03 1.79
CA LYS A 147 -11.38 -8.65 1.90
C LYS A 147 -10.21 -7.69 1.80
N ALA A 148 -10.40 -6.57 1.11
CA ALA A 148 -9.43 -5.48 1.08
C ALA A 148 -9.37 -4.80 2.45
N ALA A 149 -8.15 -4.59 2.96
CA ALA A 149 -7.94 -3.74 4.12
C ALA A 149 -8.11 -2.27 3.71
N ALA A 150 -8.79 -1.49 4.54
CA ALA A 150 -9.00 -0.08 4.28
C ALA A 150 -7.68 0.69 4.46
N TYR A 151 -7.27 1.46 3.45
CA TYR A 151 -6.12 2.36 3.56
C TYR A 151 -6.57 3.68 4.20
N HIS A 152 -5.91 4.06 5.28
CA HIS A 152 -6.12 5.32 5.97
C HIS A 152 -4.88 6.19 5.77
N PRO A 153 -4.92 7.19 4.87
CA PRO A 153 -3.83 8.15 4.76
C PRO A 153 -3.69 8.93 6.07
N LYS A 154 -2.46 9.33 6.41
CA LYS A 154 -2.26 10.35 7.44
C LYS A 154 -3.13 11.55 7.11
N LYS A 155 -3.97 11.98 8.05
CA LYS A 155 -4.53 13.33 7.99
C LYS A 155 -3.35 14.28 8.20
N GLU A 156 -2.98 15.03 7.17
CA GLU A 156 -2.17 16.22 7.39
C GLU A 156 -2.97 17.08 8.38
N GLU A 157 -2.56 17.10 9.65
CA GLU A 157 -3.03 18.15 10.55
C GLU A 157 -2.56 19.45 9.92
N ASP A 158 -3.52 20.33 9.62
CA ASP A 158 -3.37 21.59 8.90
C ASP A 158 -2.09 22.34 9.29
N SER A 159 -1.00 22.10 8.57
CA SER A 159 0.23 22.89 8.65
C SER A 159 0.10 24.14 7.76
N ALA A 160 -1.08 24.76 7.78
CA ALA A 160 -1.47 25.94 7.02
C ALA A 160 -1.89 27.11 7.94
N ALA A 161 -1.31 27.18 9.15
CA ALA A 161 -1.47 28.33 10.05
C ALA A 161 -0.14 28.74 10.67
N ASN A 162 0.89 29.00 9.85
CA ASN A 162 1.92 29.98 10.22
C ASN A 162 2.56 30.62 8.98
N THR A 163 1.75 31.20 8.11
CA THR A 163 2.22 32.25 7.19
C THR A 163 2.04 33.59 7.92
N MET A 164 2.89 33.87 8.92
CA MET A 164 3.05 35.25 9.35
C MET A 164 3.83 35.98 8.27
N ASP A 165 3.05 36.70 7.46
CA ASP A 165 3.43 37.91 6.76
C ASP A 165 4.21 38.84 7.72
N THR A 166 5.52 38.92 7.51
CA THR A 166 6.30 40.09 7.92
C THR A 166 7.18 40.49 6.75
N LYS A 167 6.64 41.41 5.95
CA LYS A 167 7.39 42.42 5.20
C LYS A 167 8.56 42.98 6.05
N ASP A 168 9.73 43.05 5.42
CA ASP A 168 11.00 43.56 5.95
C ASP A 168 10.94 45.00 6.52
N PRO A 169 11.98 45.44 7.27
CA PRO A 169 13.11 46.06 6.57
C PRO A 169 14.50 45.64 7.04
N VAL A 170 15.40 45.63 6.07
CA VAL A 170 16.86 45.57 6.13
C VAL A 170 17.45 46.58 7.15
N PRO A 171 18.52 46.19 7.86
CA PRO A 171 19.59 47.12 8.17
C PRO A 171 20.93 46.68 7.54
N GLU A 172 21.53 47.62 6.81
CA GLU A 172 22.94 47.65 6.44
C GLU A 172 23.85 47.43 7.66
N GLY A 173 24.98 46.75 7.43
CA GLY A 173 26.23 47.19 8.07
C GLY A 173 27.16 46.12 8.62
N THR A 174 28.35 46.09 8.02
CA THR A 174 29.69 45.83 8.62
C THR A 174 30.25 44.39 8.68
N SER A 175 31.12 44.14 7.70
CA SER A 175 32.47 43.55 7.80
C SER A 175 33.01 43.14 9.18
N ALA A 176 33.39 41.86 9.32
CA ALA A 176 34.65 41.39 9.93
C ALA A 176 34.84 39.89 9.58
N LYS A 177 35.77 39.51 8.70
CA LYS A 177 37.20 39.26 8.95
C LYS A 177 37.50 38.08 9.90
N GLY A 178 37.63 36.89 9.30
CA GLY A 178 38.68 35.89 9.59
C GLY A 178 38.52 34.95 10.80
N LYS A 179 38.59 33.64 10.55
CA LYS A 179 39.80 32.81 10.80
C LYS A 179 39.57 31.34 10.40
N GLU A 180 40.67 30.75 9.93
CA GLU A 180 40.91 29.39 9.43
C GLU A 180 40.69 28.25 10.43
N PRO A 181 40.74 26.97 9.96
CA PRO A 181 40.29 25.79 10.69
C PRO A 181 41.36 25.19 11.61
N THR A 182 40.95 24.46 12.64
CA THR A 182 41.84 23.61 13.45
C THR A 182 41.42 22.15 13.32
N ALA A 183 42.35 21.33 12.86
CA ALA A 183 42.24 19.88 12.68
C ALA A 183 42.58 19.12 14.00
N PRO A 184 42.53 17.76 14.03
CA PRO A 184 42.00 17.00 15.16
C PRO A 184 43.03 16.48 16.16
N LYS A 185 42.56 16.11 17.36
CA LYS A 185 43.35 15.34 18.34
C LYS A 185 43.12 13.84 18.14
N GLN A 186 44.21 13.12 17.87
CA GLN A 186 44.29 11.67 18.06
C GLN A 186 44.50 11.37 19.55
N TYR A 187 43.76 10.39 20.08
CA TYR A 187 44.06 9.75 21.36
C TYR A 187 44.76 8.41 21.08
N LYS A 188 45.79 8.15 21.90
CA LYS A 188 46.67 6.98 21.88
C LYS A 188 45.96 5.71 22.33
#